data_AF-A0AAT9RZP7-F1
#
_entry.id   AF-A0AAT9RZP7-F1
#
_cell.length_a   1.000
_cell.length_b   1.000
_cell.length_c   1.000
_cell.angle_alpha   90.00
_cell.angle_beta   90.00
_cell.angle_gamma   90.00
#
_symmetry.space_group_name_H-M   'P 1'
#
loop_
_entity.id
_entity.type
_entity.pdbx_description
1 polymer ?
#
loop_
_entity_poly.entity_id
_entity_poly.type
_entity_poly.pdbx_seq_one_letter_code
_entity_poly.pdbx_strand_id
1 'polypeptide(L)'
;MSTHAKRERLLFAELLETAGPEAPTLCEGWKTRDLAAHVVVRERRPDAAGGILIKQLASRLDRVMEEFAAKPYAELIQLVRTGPPRFSPFSLKQIDEASNTIEFYVHAEDIRRAQPDWSPRELDHVFQDALWSRLERTARLMGRGSPTGLVLRRPDGRTAVAHRGAPVVTVTGEPSELLLFLYGRQKVADVELEGEKEAITKLHETKQLGI
;
A
#
# COMPACT_ATOMS: atom_id res chain seq x y z
N MET A 1 -10.44 3.42 -14.27
CA MET A 1 -10.32 3.63 -12.81
C MET A 1 -11.68 3.40 -12.16
N SER A 2 -11.78 2.45 -11.23
CA SER A 2 -13.00 2.19 -10.45
C SER A 2 -13.39 3.38 -9.58
N THR A 3 -14.65 3.43 -9.12
CA THR A 3 -15.13 4.48 -8.20
C THR A 3 -14.26 4.58 -6.94
N HIS A 4 -13.87 3.44 -6.36
CA HIS A 4 -12.98 3.43 -5.18
C HIS A 4 -11.58 3.96 -5.50
N ALA A 5 -10.93 3.50 -6.57
CA ALA A 5 -9.60 4.02 -6.93
C ALA A 5 -9.63 5.53 -7.20
N LYS A 6 -10.68 6.05 -7.84
CA LYS A 6 -10.83 7.48 -8.09
C LYS A 6 -11.01 8.26 -6.79
N ARG A 7 -11.85 7.76 -5.89
CA ARG A 7 -12.07 8.37 -4.56
C ARG A 7 -10.77 8.42 -3.75
N GLU A 8 -10.08 7.29 -3.65
CA GLU A 8 -8.83 7.19 -2.86
C GLU A 8 -7.71 8.04 -3.48
N ARG A 9 -7.64 8.15 -4.81
CA ARG A 9 -6.70 9.08 -5.47
C ARG A 9 -6.96 10.53 -5.09
N LEU A 10 -8.22 10.96 -5.12
CA LEU A 10 -8.56 12.34 -4.79
C LEU A 10 -8.27 12.63 -3.32
N LEU A 11 -8.61 11.70 -2.42
CA LEU A 11 -8.23 11.75 -1.01
C LEU A 11 -6.70 11.85 -0.83
N PHE A 12 -5.93 11.00 -1.52
CA PHE A 12 -4.48 11.04 -1.47
C PHE A 12 -3.92 12.40 -1.91
N ALA A 13 -4.45 12.97 -3.00
CA ALA A 13 -4.04 14.30 -3.46
C ALA A 13 -4.41 15.43 -2.49
N GLU A 14 -5.54 15.33 -1.80
CA GLU A 14 -5.95 16.26 -0.74
C GLU A 14 -5.05 16.16 0.48
N LEU A 15 -4.68 14.95 0.88
CA LEU A 15 -3.75 14.70 1.99
C LEU A 15 -2.35 15.25 1.70
N LEU A 16 -1.85 15.07 0.46
CA LEU A 16 -0.60 15.69 0.01
C LEU A 16 -0.66 17.22 0.13
N GLU A 17 -1.74 17.83 -0.38
CA GLU A 17 -1.93 19.29 -0.32
C GLU A 17 -1.97 19.81 1.13
N THR A 18 -2.69 19.10 2.01
CA THR A 18 -2.88 19.50 3.40
C THR A 18 -1.62 19.30 4.26
N ALA A 19 -0.91 18.19 4.07
CA ALA A 19 0.28 17.88 4.86
C ALA A 19 1.51 18.69 4.40
N GLY A 20 1.58 19.06 3.12
CA GLY A 20 2.72 19.75 2.53
C GLY A 20 3.90 18.81 2.23
N PRO A 21 4.91 19.27 1.47
CA PRO A 21 5.93 18.42 0.84
C PRO A 21 6.93 17.75 1.80
N GLU A 22 7.08 18.31 3.01
CA GLU A 22 8.08 17.85 3.97
C GLU A 22 7.50 16.98 5.09
N ALA A 23 6.18 16.73 5.05
CA ALA A 23 5.50 15.96 6.07
C ALA A 23 5.98 14.49 6.08
N PRO A 24 6.03 13.87 7.27
CA PRO A 24 6.43 12.48 7.42
C PRO A 24 5.40 11.54 6.79
N THR A 25 5.86 10.35 6.42
CA THR A 25 5.01 9.23 5.99
C THR A 25 5.42 7.96 6.75
N LEU A 26 4.60 6.91 6.68
CA LEU A 26 4.98 5.59 7.19
C LEU A 26 5.97 4.84 6.30
N CYS A 27 6.23 5.32 5.08
CA CYS A 27 7.32 4.82 4.25
C CYS A 27 8.65 5.31 4.84
N GLU A 28 9.45 4.40 5.39
CA GLU A 28 10.71 4.72 6.07
C GLU A 28 11.62 5.57 5.17
N GLY A 29 12.02 6.74 5.65
CA GLY A 29 12.87 7.68 4.92
C GLY A 29 12.17 8.54 3.85
N TRP A 30 10.87 8.33 3.60
CA TRP A 30 10.13 9.08 2.59
C TRP A 30 9.25 10.18 3.22
N LYS A 31 9.31 11.36 2.59
CA LYS A 31 8.37 12.44 2.83
C LYS A 31 7.20 12.33 1.85
N THR A 32 6.15 13.12 2.07
CA THR A 32 5.01 13.20 1.15
C THR A 32 5.41 13.56 -0.28
N ARG A 33 6.48 14.34 -0.48
CA ARG A 33 7.07 14.60 -1.81
C ARG A 33 7.52 13.33 -2.51
N ASP A 34 8.25 12.47 -1.80
CA ASP A 34 8.76 11.21 -2.36
C ASP A 34 7.60 10.27 -2.68
N LEU A 35 6.60 10.21 -1.80
CA LEU A 35 5.39 9.42 -2.01
C LEU A 35 4.57 9.91 -3.22
N ALA A 36 4.47 11.22 -3.42
CA ALA A 36 3.85 11.81 -4.60
C ALA A 36 4.63 11.48 -5.89
N ALA A 37 5.96 11.60 -5.85
CA ALA A 37 6.82 11.24 -6.97
C ALA A 37 6.66 9.75 -7.33
N HIS A 38 6.65 8.85 -6.34
CA HIS A 38 6.47 7.41 -6.51
C HIS A 38 5.21 7.06 -7.28
N VAL A 39 4.06 7.59 -6.85
CA VAL A 39 2.78 7.34 -7.52
C VAL A 39 2.81 7.83 -8.97
N VAL A 40 3.39 9.01 -9.21
CA VAL A 40 3.48 9.58 -10.57
C VAL A 40 4.40 8.74 -11.46
N VAL A 41 5.56 8.32 -10.95
CA VAL A 41 6.52 7.47 -11.66
C VAL A 41 5.90 6.11 -11.98
N ARG A 42 5.24 5.47 -11.01
CA ARG A 42 4.55 4.19 -11.17
C ARG A 42 3.55 4.21 -12.33
N GLU A 43 2.77 5.29 -12.47
CA GLU A 43 1.74 5.41 -13.51
C GLU A 43 2.27 5.85 -14.88
N ARG A 44 3.39 6.57 -14.93
CA ARG A 44 3.86 7.25 -16.15
C ARG A 44 5.14 6.70 -16.73
N ARG A 45 5.91 5.93 -15.96
CA ARG A 45 7.23 5.44 -16.33
C ARG A 45 7.30 3.93 -16.15
N PRO A 46 6.59 3.14 -16.99
CA PRO A 46 6.68 1.67 -16.95
C PRO A 46 8.12 1.18 -17.11
N ASP A 47 8.90 1.93 -17.90
CA ASP A 47 10.32 1.70 -18.13
C ASP A 47 11.18 1.82 -16.85
N ALA A 48 10.76 2.66 -15.91
CA ALA A 48 11.42 2.83 -14.61
C ALA A 48 10.79 1.94 -13.53
N ALA A 49 9.47 1.74 -13.55
CA ALA A 49 8.74 0.86 -12.62
C ALA A 49 9.23 -0.59 -12.67
N GLY A 50 9.82 -1.03 -13.80
CA GLY A 50 10.55 -2.29 -13.90
C GLY A 50 11.66 -2.44 -12.85
N GLY A 51 12.25 -1.35 -12.36
CA GLY A 51 13.23 -1.32 -11.26
C GLY A 51 12.69 -1.75 -9.91
N ILE A 52 11.37 -1.73 -9.70
CA ILE A 52 10.72 -2.28 -8.50
C ILE A 52 10.90 -3.81 -8.46
N LEU A 53 10.90 -4.45 -9.63
CA LEU A 53 11.00 -5.92 -9.77
C LEU A 53 12.39 -6.39 -10.18
N ILE A 54 13.14 -5.58 -10.93
CA ILE A 54 14.42 -5.91 -11.56
C ILE A 54 15.51 -5.04 -10.94
N LYS A 55 16.32 -5.63 -10.05
CA LYS A 55 17.37 -4.93 -9.29
C LYS A 55 18.36 -4.15 -10.17
N GLN A 56 18.64 -4.63 -11.40
CA GLN A 56 19.52 -3.97 -12.35
C GLN A 56 18.98 -2.62 -12.87
N LEU A 57 17.66 -2.42 -12.78
CA LEU A 57 16.98 -1.17 -13.15
C LEU A 57 16.75 -0.24 -11.95
N ALA A 58 17.20 -0.61 -10.74
CA ALA A 58 17.02 0.19 -9.53
C ALA A 58 17.64 1.59 -9.66
N SER A 59 18.85 1.69 -10.20
CA SER A 59 19.50 3.00 -10.42
C SER A 59 18.73 3.92 -11.38
N ARG A 60 18.04 3.33 -12.37
CA ARG A 60 17.14 4.08 -13.27
C ARG A 60 15.89 4.53 -12.52
N LEU A 61 15.32 3.66 -11.68
CA LEU A 61 14.18 4.00 -10.84
C LEU A 61 14.54 5.16 -9.89
N ASP A 62 15.68 5.07 -9.19
CA ASP A 62 16.15 6.10 -8.26
C ASP A 62 16.32 7.45 -8.97
N ARG A 63 16.97 7.46 -10.14
CA ARG A 63 17.13 8.68 -10.94
C ARG A 63 15.80 9.28 -11.36
N VAL A 64 14.85 8.45 -11.82
CA VAL A 64 13.53 8.94 -12.25
C VAL A 64 12.73 9.43 -11.04
N MET A 65 12.85 8.78 -9.88
CA MET A 65 12.28 9.23 -8.63
C MET A 65 12.81 10.60 -8.23
N GLU A 66 14.13 10.81 -8.28
CA GLU A 66 14.77 12.11 -8.01
C GLU A 66 14.30 13.20 -9.01
N GLU A 67 14.24 12.87 -10.30
CA GLU A 67 13.75 13.78 -11.35
C GLU A 67 12.31 14.24 -11.09
N PHE A 68 11.43 13.34 -10.65
CA PHE A 68 10.06 13.70 -10.30
C PHE A 68 9.98 14.43 -8.95
N ALA A 69 10.72 13.99 -7.92
CA ALA A 69 10.74 14.63 -6.62
C ALA A 69 11.24 16.09 -6.69
N ALA A 70 12.13 16.40 -7.65
CA ALA A 70 12.63 17.75 -7.91
C ALA A 70 11.58 18.70 -8.55
N LYS A 71 10.45 18.19 -9.03
CA LYS A 71 9.38 19.03 -9.61
C LYS A 71 8.74 19.93 -8.54
N PRO A 72 8.11 21.05 -8.95
CA PRO A 72 7.24 21.81 -8.07
C PRO A 72 6.20 20.89 -7.43
N TYR A 73 6.03 20.96 -6.11
CA TYR A 73 5.15 20.04 -5.38
C TYR A 73 3.70 20.13 -5.86
N ALA A 74 3.23 21.34 -6.17
CA ALA A 74 1.91 21.56 -6.77
C ALA A 74 1.77 20.85 -8.13
N GLU A 75 2.83 20.76 -8.94
CA GLU A 75 2.82 20.00 -10.20
C GLU A 75 2.64 18.50 -9.91
N LEU A 76 3.36 17.94 -8.92
CA LEU A 76 3.21 16.53 -8.53
C LEU A 76 1.77 16.22 -8.10
N ILE A 77 1.16 17.06 -7.26
CA ILE A 77 -0.24 16.88 -6.83
C ILE A 77 -1.18 16.90 -8.05
N GLN A 78 -0.97 17.80 -9.01
CA GLN A 78 -1.79 17.85 -10.23
C GLN A 78 -1.60 16.60 -11.11
N LEU A 79 -0.36 16.09 -11.22
CA LEU A 79 -0.08 14.86 -11.94
C LEU A 79 -0.77 13.65 -11.29
N VAL A 80 -0.81 13.59 -9.95
CA VAL A 80 -1.56 12.59 -9.19
C VAL A 80 -3.07 12.71 -9.45
N ARG A 81 -3.64 13.91 -9.31
CA ARG A 81 -5.08 14.16 -9.52
C ARG A 81 -5.55 13.72 -10.90
N THR A 82 -4.77 14.06 -11.93
CA THR A 82 -5.12 13.81 -13.33
C THR A 82 -4.79 12.39 -13.80
N GLY A 83 -3.80 11.73 -13.21
CA GLY A 83 -3.39 10.37 -13.55
C GLY A 83 -2.64 10.22 -14.85
N PRO A 84 -2.46 8.98 -15.35
CA PRO A 84 -1.67 8.74 -16.55
C PRO A 84 -2.32 9.41 -17.78
N PRO A 85 -1.51 9.79 -18.79
CA PRO A 85 -2.03 10.30 -20.06
C PRO A 85 -3.02 9.30 -20.69
N ARG A 86 -4.04 9.82 -21.40
CA ARG A 86 -5.13 9.03 -21.99
C ARG A 86 -4.69 7.88 -22.92
N PHE A 87 -3.47 7.93 -23.44
CA PHE A 87 -2.90 6.92 -24.35
C PHE A 87 -1.75 6.10 -23.73
N SER A 88 -1.58 6.12 -22.40
CA SER A 88 -0.58 5.30 -21.72
C SER A 88 -0.96 3.81 -21.76
N PRO A 89 -0.02 2.85 -21.90
CA PRO A 89 -0.27 1.42 -21.74
C PRO A 89 -0.89 1.07 -20.36
N PHE A 90 -0.69 1.89 -19.34
CA PHE A 90 -1.35 1.77 -18.03
C PHE A 90 -2.85 2.12 -18.05
N SER A 91 -3.40 2.61 -19.17
CA SER A 91 -4.85 2.78 -19.35
C SER A 91 -5.61 1.47 -19.59
N LEU A 92 -4.91 0.33 -19.62
CA LEU A 92 -5.49 -1.02 -19.72
C LEU A 92 -6.28 -1.37 -18.44
N LYS A 93 -7.57 -1.01 -18.49
CA LYS A 93 -8.53 -0.87 -17.39
C LYS A 93 -8.51 -1.93 -16.27
N GLN A 94 -8.36 -3.24 -16.54
CA GLN A 94 -8.72 -4.24 -15.52
C GLN A 94 -7.61 -4.64 -14.53
N ILE A 95 -6.34 -4.68 -14.96
CA ILE A 95 -5.20 -4.97 -14.07
C ILE A 95 -4.77 -3.70 -13.33
N ASP A 96 -4.86 -2.55 -14.01
CA ASP A 96 -4.57 -1.22 -13.48
C ASP A 96 -5.53 -0.82 -12.34
N GLU A 97 -6.82 -1.12 -12.46
CA GLU A 97 -7.84 -0.69 -11.49
C GLU A 97 -7.72 -1.32 -10.10
N ALA A 98 -7.32 -2.60 -10.06
CA ALA A 98 -7.23 -3.35 -8.81
C ALA A 98 -6.00 -2.94 -7.99
N SER A 99 -4.87 -2.76 -8.67
CA SER A 99 -3.64 -2.29 -8.04
C SER A 99 -3.77 -0.84 -7.60
N ASN A 100 -4.41 0.02 -8.40
CA ASN A 100 -4.55 1.44 -8.07
C ASN A 100 -5.39 1.70 -6.81
N THR A 101 -6.48 0.99 -6.56
CA THR A 101 -7.21 1.24 -5.29
C THR A 101 -6.37 0.89 -4.08
N ILE A 102 -5.61 -0.22 -4.11
CA ILE A 102 -4.76 -0.61 -2.99
C ILE A 102 -3.63 0.39 -2.81
N GLU A 103 -2.96 0.76 -3.91
CA GLU A 103 -1.88 1.75 -3.90
C GLU A 103 -2.33 3.07 -3.26
N PHE A 104 -3.45 3.64 -3.74
CA PHE A 104 -3.96 4.90 -3.22
C PHE A 104 -4.49 4.77 -1.80
N TYR A 105 -5.12 3.65 -1.44
CA TYR A 105 -5.57 3.40 -0.07
C TYR A 105 -4.38 3.35 0.89
N VAL A 106 -3.40 2.49 0.62
CA VAL A 106 -2.22 2.30 1.50
C VAL A 106 -1.44 3.59 1.62
N HIS A 107 -1.17 4.29 0.52
CA HIS A 107 -0.39 5.53 0.57
C HIS A 107 -1.17 6.73 1.13
N ALA A 108 -2.50 6.75 1.06
CA ALA A 108 -3.29 7.70 1.83
C ALA A 108 -3.15 7.44 3.34
N GLU A 109 -3.22 6.18 3.76
CA GLU A 109 -3.00 5.81 5.16
C GLU A 109 -1.54 6.06 5.60
N ASP A 110 -0.54 5.91 4.72
CA ASP A 110 0.86 6.25 5.02
C ASP A 110 1.04 7.73 5.35
N ILE A 111 0.26 8.64 4.74
CA ILE A 111 0.27 10.06 5.08
C ILE A 111 -0.51 10.28 6.38
N ARG A 112 -1.74 9.77 6.46
CA ARG A 112 -2.65 10.03 7.58
C ARG A 112 -2.09 9.54 8.90
N ARG A 113 -1.65 8.28 8.95
CA ARG A 113 -1.20 7.62 10.18
C ARG A 113 0.20 8.06 10.61
N ALA A 114 0.91 8.81 9.76
CA ALA A 114 2.17 9.46 10.12
C ALA A 114 1.97 10.84 10.78
N GLN A 115 0.75 11.40 10.75
CA GLN A 115 0.45 12.67 11.42
C GLN A 115 0.20 12.45 12.91
N PRO A 116 0.44 13.47 13.76
CA PRO A 116 -0.04 13.45 15.14
C PRO A 116 -1.57 13.31 15.17
N ASP A 117 -2.09 12.70 16.25
CA ASP A 117 -3.52 12.57 16.52
C ASP A 117 -4.36 11.85 15.45
N TRP A 118 -3.72 11.02 14.63
CA TRP A 118 -4.44 10.20 13.65
C TRP A 118 -5.37 9.20 14.36
N SER A 119 -6.48 8.90 13.70
CA SER A 119 -7.41 7.84 14.10
C SER A 119 -7.72 6.92 12.91
N PRO A 120 -8.04 5.63 13.15
CA PRO A 120 -8.52 4.74 12.11
C PRO A 120 -9.71 5.34 11.34
N ARG A 121 -9.76 5.10 10.03
CA ARG A 121 -10.88 5.51 9.18
C ARG A 121 -11.94 4.42 9.15
N GLU A 122 -13.18 4.78 9.45
CA GLU A 122 -14.32 3.90 9.16
C GLU A 122 -14.56 3.84 7.65
N LEU A 123 -14.52 2.62 7.10
CA LEU A 123 -14.86 2.34 5.71
C LEU A 123 -16.22 1.66 5.63
N ASP A 124 -16.99 1.99 4.60
CA ASP A 124 -18.22 1.28 4.33
C ASP A 124 -17.95 -0.19 3.95
N HIS A 125 -18.94 -1.05 4.20
CA HIS A 125 -18.84 -2.49 3.97
C HIS A 125 -18.54 -2.83 2.50
N VAL A 126 -19.04 -2.04 1.54
CA VAL A 126 -18.79 -2.26 0.11
C VAL A 126 -17.31 -2.10 -0.20
N PHE A 127 -16.67 -1.08 0.36
CA PHE A 127 -15.25 -0.89 0.18
C PHE A 127 -14.43 -1.95 0.92
N GLN A 128 -14.79 -2.31 2.15
CA GLN A 128 -14.13 -3.40 2.89
C GLN A 128 -14.18 -4.72 2.12
N ASP A 129 -15.33 -5.08 1.54
CA ASP A 129 -15.47 -6.30 0.73
C ASP A 129 -14.65 -6.23 -0.57
N ALA A 130 -14.55 -5.04 -1.20
CA ALA A 130 -13.70 -4.84 -2.36
C ALA A 130 -12.21 -4.99 -2.03
N LEU A 131 -11.77 -4.57 -0.84
CA LEU A 131 -10.41 -4.79 -0.34
C LEU A 131 -10.18 -6.28 -0.02
N TRP A 132 -11.13 -6.93 0.65
CA TRP A 132 -11.06 -8.35 0.99
C TRP A 132 -10.89 -9.24 -0.24
N SER A 133 -11.73 -9.07 -1.27
CA SER A 133 -11.66 -9.85 -2.50
C SER A 133 -10.31 -9.72 -3.22
N ARG A 134 -9.62 -8.59 -3.06
CA ARG A 134 -8.27 -8.39 -3.62
C ARG A 134 -7.22 -9.03 -2.74
N LEU A 135 -7.31 -8.80 -1.43
CA LEU A 135 -6.44 -9.40 -0.43
C LEU A 135 -6.43 -10.92 -0.56
N GLU A 136 -7.59 -11.59 -0.70
CA GLU A 136 -7.65 -13.05 -0.90
C GLU A 136 -6.82 -13.53 -2.09
N ARG A 137 -6.86 -12.79 -3.21
CA ARG A 137 -6.15 -13.14 -4.44
C ARG A 137 -4.64 -12.92 -4.34
N THR A 138 -4.21 -11.94 -3.55
CA THR A 138 -2.79 -11.56 -3.43
C THR A 138 -2.14 -11.99 -2.12
N ALA A 139 -2.89 -12.51 -1.14
CA ALA A 139 -2.40 -12.85 0.19
C ALA A 139 -1.17 -13.77 0.17
N ARG A 140 -1.17 -14.79 -0.71
CA ARG A 140 -0.05 -15.73 -0.83
C ARG A 140 1.20 -15.10 -1.43
N LEU A 141 1.03 -14.13 -2.32
CA LEU A 141 2.15 -13.37 -2.88
C LEU A 141 2.73 -12.42 -1.83
N MET A 142 1.86 -11.73 -1.09
CA MET A 142 2.25 -10.74 -0.08
C MET A 142 2.78 -11.35 1.22
N GLY A 143 2.36 -12.57 1.57
CA GLY A 143 2.80 -13.30 2.75
C GLY A 143 3.92 -14.31 2.50
N ARG A 144 4.46 -14.42 1.28
CA ARG A 144 5.41 -15.48 0.89
C ARG A 144 6.71 -15.51 1.70
N GLY A 145 7.14 -14.37 2.23
CA GLY A 145 8.31 -14.17 3.07
C GLY A 145 8.01 -14.21 4.58
N SER A 146 6.77 -14.53 4.98
CA SER A 146 6.43 -14.76 6.38
C SER A 146 7.33 -15.85 6.99
N PRO A 147 7.91 -15.65 8.18
CA PRO A 147 8.75 -16.64 8.86
C PRO A 147 7.94 -17.78 9.50
N THR A 148 6.61 -17.62 9.56
CA THR A 148 5.66 -18.54 10.19
C THR A 148 4.50 -18.84 9.23
N GLY A 149 3.68 -19.85 9.56
CA GLY A 149 2.34 -19.95 8.96
C GLY A 149 1.57 -18.66 9.25
N LEU A 150 0.86 -18.14 8.25
CA LEU A 150 0.15 -16.87 8.35
C LEU A 150 -1.27 -17.02 7.78
N VAL A 151 -2.26 -16.81 8.65
CA VAL A 151 -3.68 -16.78 8.30
C VAL A 151 -4.22 -15.40 8.58
N LEU A 152 -4.99 -14.85 7.64
CA LEU A 152 -5.69 -13.58 7.77
C LEU A 152 -7.17 -13.90 8.03
N ARG A 153 -7.78 -13.24 9.00
CA ARG A 153 -9.15 -13.51 9.44
C ARG A 153 -9.94 -12.21 9.58
N ARG A 154 -11.15 -12.20 9.03
CA ARG A 154 -12.11 -11.11 9.28
C ARG A 154 -12.84 -11.34 10.61
N PRO A 155 -13.41 -10.28 11.21
CA PRO A 155 -14.27 -10.43 12.39
C PRO A 155 -15.47 -11.35 12.16
N ASP A 156 -15.96 -11.44 10.91
CA ASP A 156 -17.06 -12.33 10.51
C ASP A 156 -16.64 -13.81 10.30
N GLY A 157 -15.37 -14.15 10.55
CA GLY A 157 -14.84 -15.50 10.48
C GLY A 157 -14.34 -15.94 9.10
N ARG A 158 -14.49 -15.14 8.04
CA ARG A 158 -13.86 -15.44 6.74
C ARG A 158 -12.34 -15.41 6.87
N THR A 159 -11.66 -16.33 6.20
CA THR A 159 -10.19 -16.47 6.30
C THR A 159 -9.50 -16.56 4.95
N ALA A 160 -8.24 -16.12 4.90
CA ALA A 160 -7.34 -16.29 3.77
C ALA A 160 -5.97 -16.77 4.27
N VAL A 161 -5.43 -17.83 3.67
CA VAL A 161 -4.08 -18.33 4.02
C VAL A 161 -3.04 -17.54 3.23
N ALA A 162 -2.28 -16.68 3.91
CA ALA A 162 -1.21 -15.87 3.32
C ALA A 162 0.13 -16.63 3.26
N HIS A 163 0.42 -17.49 4.23
CA HIS A 163 1.60 -18.34 4.21
C HIS A 163 1.31 -19.71 4.83
N ARG A 164 1.81 -20.79 4.20
CA ARG A 164 1.70 -22.14 4.75
C ARG A 164 2.98 -22.45 5.54
N GLY A 165 2.84 -22.80 6.81
CA GLY A 165 3.96 -23.13 7.69
C GLY A 165 3.49 -23.42 9.10
N ALA A 166 4.42 -23.79 9.97
CA ALA A 166 4.21 -23.96 11.40
C ALA A 166 5.41 -23.36 12.17
N PRO A 167 5.21 -22.76 13.36
CA PRO A 167 3.92 -22.47 14.00
C PRO A 167 3.06 -21.49 13.17
N VAL A 168 1.75 -21.46 13.42
CA VAL A 168 0.79 -20.58 12.70
C VAL A 168 0.46 -19.38 13.56
N VAL A 169 0.45 -18.20 12.92
CA VAL A 169 -0.11 -16.96 13.47
C VAL A 169 -1.35 -16.59 12.66
N THR A 170 -2.46 -16.33 13.36
CA THR A 170 -3.69 -15.80 12.79
C THR A 170 -3.79 -14.31 13.11
N VAL A 171 -3.91 -13.48 12.08
CA VAL A 171 -4.09 -12.04 12.19
C VAL A 171 -5.54 -11.71 11.90
N THR A 172 -6.24 -11.11 12.87
CA THR A 172 -7.67 -10.78 12.80
C THR A 172 -7.87 -9.28 12.74
N GLY A 173 -8.69 -8.80 11.80
CA GLY A 173 -9.03 -7.38 11.70
C GLY A 173 -9.87 -7.08 10.47
N GLU A 174 -10.29 -5.82 10.32
CA GLU A 174 -11.00 -5.39 9.11
C GLU A 174 -10.12 -5.58 7.86
N PRO A 175 -10.69 -5.85 6.67
CA PRO A 175 -9.92 -6.07 5.44
C PRO A 175 -8.90 -4.97 5.13
N SER A 176 -9.24 -3.73 5.47
CA SER A 176 -8.38 -2.56 5.36
C SER A 176 -7.14 -2.61 6.24
N GLU A 177 -7.28 -3.12 7.47
CA GLU A 177 -6.19 -3.27 8.44
C GLU A 177 -5.31 -4.48 8.13
N LEU A 178 -5.93 -5.60 7.72
CA LEU A 178 -5.21 -6.79 7.25
C LEU A 178 -4.34 -6.47 6.02
N LEU A 179 -4.82 -5.59 5.14
CA LEU A 179 -4.06 -5.11 4.00
C LEU A 179 -2.85 -4.28 4.46
N LEU A 180 -3.04 -3.31 5.35
CA LEU A 180 -1.92 -2.52 5.91
C LEU A 180 -0.88 -3.43 6.58
N PHE A 181 -1.33 -4.41 7.35
CA PHE A 181 -0.47 -5.41 7.98
C PHE A 181 0.41 -6.14 6.96
N LEU A 182 -0.20 -6.67 5.89
CA LEU A 182 0.53 -7.37 4.82
C LEU A 182 1.50 -6.48 4.05
N TYR A 183 1.16 -5.20 3.89
CA TYR A 183 2.04 -4.19 3.30
C TYR A 183 3.14 -3.72 4.28
N GLY A 184 3.33 -4.37 5.42
CA GLY A 184 4.42 -4.07 6.35
C GLY A 184 4.13 -2.94 7.34
N ARG A 185 2.90 -2.40 7.37
CA ARG A 185 2.47 -1.39 8.34
C ARG A 185 2.00 -2.04 9.65
N GLN A 186 2.64 -3.15 10.02
CA GLN A 186 2.20 -4.02 11.13
C GLN A 186 2.06 -3.30 12.47
N LYS A 187 2.89 -2.28 12.74
CA LYS A 187 2.88 -1.53 14.01
C LYS A 187 1.72 -0.57 14.16
N VAL A 188 1.08 -0.17 13.06
CA VAL A 188 0.00 0.82 13.04
C VAL A 188 -1.31 0.25 12.52
N ALA A 189 -1.30 -1.01 12.07
CA ALA A 189 -2.50 -1.73 11.66
C ALA A 189 -3.27 -2.16 12.91
N ASP A 190 -4.57 -1.92 12.92
CA ASP A 190 -5.46 -2.30 14.00
C ASP A 190 -5.90 -3.76 13.83
N VAL A 191 -5.09 -4.67 14.36
CA VAL A 191 -5.27 -6.12 14.22
C VAL A 191 -4.95 -6.86 15.52
N GLU A 192 -5.61 -7.99 15.73
CA GLU A 192 -5.34 -8.93 16.81
C GLU A 192 -4.54 -10.13 16.30
N LEU A 193 -3.51 -10.55 17.04
CA LEU A 193 -2.67 -11.68 16.68
C LEU A 193 -2.86 -12.85 17.64
N GLU A 194 -3.18 -14.01 17.08
CA GLU A 194 -3.31 -15.28 17.80
C GLU A 194 -2.26 -16.28 17.32
N GLY A 195 -1.54 -16.89 18.26
CA GLY A 195 -0.50 -17.88 17.97
C GLY A 195 0.50 -18.00 19.11
N GLU A 196 1.54 -18.80 18.91
CA GLU A 196 2.64 -18.88 19.86
C GLU A 196 3.36 -17.53 19.97
N LYS A 197 3.73 -17.13 21.19
CA LYS A 197 4.37 -15.82 21.45
C LYS A 197 5.66 -15.62 20.64
N GLU A 198 6.47 -16.67 20.51
CA GLU A 198 7.70 -16.64 19.70
C GLU A 198 7.40 -16.47 18.20
N ALA A 199 6.33 -17.09 17.71
CA ALA A 199 5.89 -16.96 16.32
C ALA A 199 5.42 -15.53 16.01
N ILE A 200 4.64 -14.94 16.91
CA ILE A 200 4.18 -13.54 16.82
C ILE A 200 5.38 -12.58 16.82
N THR A 201 6.36 -12.82 17.70
CA THR A 201 7.58 -11.99 17.78
C THR A 201 8.37 -12.04 16.48
N LYS A 202 8.63 -13.24 15.94
CA LYS A 202 9.32 -13.41 14.64
C LYS A 202 8.59 -12.73 13.49
N LEU A 203 7.25 -12.79 13.49
CA LEU A 203 6.42 -12.12 12.49
C LEU A 203 6.62 -10.60 12.52
N HIS A 204 6.67 -10.00 13.71
CA HIS A 204 6.90 -8.56 13.89
C HIS A 204 8.32 -8.08 13.56
N GLU A 205 9.32 -8.94 13.75
CA GLU A 205 10.70 -8.64 13.32
C GLU A 205 10.84 -8.65 11.80
N THR A 206 9.94 -9.34 11.10
CA THR A 206 9.92 -9.40 9.64
C THR A 206 9.18 -8.20 9.06
N LYS A 207 9.91 -7.11 8.80
CA LYS A 207 9.36 -5.86 8.23
C LYS A 207 8.66 -6.05 6.89
N GLN A 208 9.18 -6.94 6.01
CA GLN A 208 8.64 -7.20 4.68
C GLN A 208 8.19 -8.66 4.56
N LEU A 209 6.88 -8.87 4.41
CA LEU A 209 6.30 -10.20 4.32
C LEU A 209 6.29 -10.78 2.90
N GLY A 210 6.62 -10.01 1.86
CA GLY A 210 6.74 -10.56 0.51
C GLY A 210 6.97 -9.58 -0.64
N ILE A 211 6.38 -8.38 -0.56
CA ILE A 211 6.58 -7.26 -1.48
C ILE A 211 6.91 -5.99 -0.71
#